data_AF-A0A1W9QEN0-F1
#
_entry.id   AF-A0A1W9QEN0-F1
#
_cell.length_a   1.000
_cell.length_b   1.000
_cell.length_c   1.000
_cell.angle_alpha   90.00
_cell.angle_beta   90.00
_cell.angle_gamma   90.00
#
_symmetry.space_group_name_H-M   'P 1'
#
loop_
_entity.id
_entity.type
_entity.pdbx_description
1 polymer ?
#
loop_
_entity_poly.entity_id
_entity_poly.type
_entity_poly.pdbx_seq_one_letter_code
_entity_poly.pdbx_strand_id
1 'polypeptide(L)'
;MCGKSCAEGQGCENGECIAKANDDCAGAVADATLTRASIYQAVEIPLFEANATVPTAMRKAPVVQGRAALVRGFIEPKAGFQARNLSLRLRLEGGNEDRVFFDKRMLGGASAPQTLDSTFQIQVPAEAMEAGVSYSLELVDCAAGSNPMSTPQRIPSTGATPLDAIETGTVKVAFLPISHDGRVPETDEAALKKFVDLVESQYPITQLEYTVVPPMASGATGTNFSFEEVLQRVVTRRYEDGAPADVYYYGLIKPAQSFRQFCNGSCTTGIAYLVDDRPQSAVLRGGLGIAFDENVSFGTFPHELGHSHGRDHAPCGVTGDRQFPYEDARIGSWGYDALSSSLKNPGEFRDFMSYCSPNWISDYTYNRLATRIQAVNRPSAPLVHGKPETFWIMLSTGTGVSWSGTMNLPAAPGTPELAIVYDADGSPILEVEASRTAMSDSDGFVLFVPAPKPGWAAIGPVGGPVLAY
;
A
#
# COMPACT_ATOMS: atom_id res chain seq x y z
N MET A 1 7.43 38.28 -4.25
CA MET A 1 6.65 37.53 -5.26
C MET A 1 6.86 36.06 -4.97
N CYS A 2 5.79 35.26 -4.88
CA CYS A 2 5.93 33.81 -4.80
C CYS A 2 6.44 33.31 -6.15
N GLY A 3 7.51 32.53 -6.17
CA GLY A 3 8.00 31.89 -7.41
C GLY A 3 7.07 30.78 -7.94
N LYS A 4 5.87 30.62 -7.36
CA LYS A 4 4.87 29.57 -7.66
C LYS A 4 3.45 30.10 -7.43
N SER A 5 2.47 29.53 -8.15
CA SER A 5 1.04 29.79 -7.87
C SER A 5 0.63 29.09 -6.58
N CYS A 6 0.02 29.82 -5.66
CA CYS A 6 -0.55 29.25 -4.44
C CYS A 6 -1.89 28.59 -4.72
N ALA A 7 -2.23 27.55 -3.96
CA ALA A 7 -3.53 26.90 -4.08
C ALA A 7 -4.67 27.88 -3.73
N GLU A 8 -5.88 27.60 -4.21
CA GLU A 8 -7.06 28.37 -3.84
C GLU A 8 -7.29 28.27 -2.32
N GLY A 9 -7.48 29.42 -1.65
CA GLY A 9 -7.48 29.50 -0.17
C GLY A 9 -6.12 29.79 0.47
N GLN A 10 -5.03 29.83 -0.31
CA GLN A 10 -3.72 30.27 0.15
C GLN A 10 -3.39 31.71 -0.31
N GLY A 11 -2.64 32.43 0.51
CA GLY A 11 -1.99 33.70 0.19
C GLY A 11 -0.47 33.52 0.14
N CYS A 12 0.22 34.38 -0.62
CA CYS A 12 1.68 34.41 -0.60
C CYS A 12 2.15 35.30 0.56
N GLU A 13 2.85 34.73 1.53
CA GLU A 13 3.54 35.46 2.58
C GLU A 13 5.01 35.02 2.64
N ASN A 14 5.96 35.96 2.64
CA ASN A 14 7.41 35.69 2.63
C ASN A 14 7.94 34.73 1.55
N GLY A 15 7.22 34.55 0.44
CA GLY A 15 7.62 33.65 -0.65
C GLY A 15 7.12 32.21 -0.49
N GLU A 16 6.32 31.95 0.54
CA GLU A 16 5.64 30.68 0.78
C GLU A 16 4.13 30.85 0.61
N CYS A 17 3.47 29.76 0.21
CA CYS A 17 2.02 29.73 0.11
C CYS A 17 1.46 29.29 1.46
N ILE A 18 0.85 30.24 2.17
CA ILE A 18 0.26 30.03 3.49
C ILE A 18 -1.26 30.08 3.38
N ALA A 19 -2.00 29.46 4.30
CA ALA A 19 -3.45 29.60 4.32
C ALA A 19 -3.85 31.08 4.52
N LYS A 20 -4.84 31.57 3.77
CA LYS A 20 -5.46 32.87 4.08
C LYS A 20 -6.13 32.76 5.45
N ALA A 21 -6.04 33.83 6.25
CA ALA A 21 -6.65 33.88 7.57
C ALA A 21 -8.18 33.72 7.56
N ASN A 22 -8.84 33.99 6.42
CA ASN A 22 -10.28 33.82 6.21
C ASN A 22 -10.61 33.60 4.71
N ASP A 23 -11.84 33.18 4.42
CA ASP A 23 -12.38 32.97 3.06
C ASP A 23 -13.29 34.12 2.57
N ASP A 24 -13.42 35.17 3.40
CA ASP A 24 -14.31 36.33 3.27
C ASP A 24 -15.81 35.98 3.13
N CYS A 25 -16.22 34.77 3.53
CA CYS A 25 -17.61 34.33 3.51
C CYS A 25 -18.22 34.43 4.93
N ALA A 26 -19.51 34.74 5.05
CA ALA A 26 -20.11 34.93 6.38
C ALA A 26 -21.60 34.56 6.48
N GLY A 27 -22.25 34.17 5.38
CA GLY A 27 -23.68 33.88 5.40
C GLY A 27 -24.02 32.44 5.76
N ALA A 28 -25.21 32.22 6.31
CA ALA A 28 -25.83 30.90 6.31
C ALA A 28 -26.36 30.52 4.92
N VAL A 29 -26.19 29.24 4.55
CA VAL A 29 -26.77 28.65 3.34
C VAL A 29 -28.14 28.05 3.68
N ALA A 30 -29.23 28.71 3.27
CA ALA A 30 -30.59 28.27 3.61
C ALA A 30 -31.19 27.29 2.58
N ASP A 31 -30.81 27.46 1.32
CA ASP A 31 -31.34 26.81 0.11
C ASP A 31 -30.44 25.69 -0.44
N ALA A 32 -29.46 25.23 0.34
CA ALA A 32 -28.72 23.99 0.12
C ALA A 32 -28.30 23.38 1.46
N THR A 33 -27.91 22.11 1.46
CA THR A 33 -27.45 21.41 2.65
C THR A 33 -26.19 20.61 2.31
N LEU A 34 -25.18 20.62 3.17
CA LEU A 34 -24.10 19.64 3.14
C LEU A 34 -24.67 18.28 3.53
N THR A 35 -24.61 17.30 2.64
CA THR A 35 -25.20 15.96 2.82
C THR A 35 -24.16 14.88 3.03
N ARG A 36 -22.93 15.10 2.55
CA ARG A 36 -21.82 14.16 2.69
C ARG A 36 -20.49 14.90 2.79
N ALA A 37 -19.57 14.35 3.58
CA ALA A 37 -18.17 14.73 3.55
C ALA A 37 -17.28 13.51 3.78
N SER A 38 -16.17 13.43 3.03
CA SER A 38 -15.24 12.31 3.09
C SER A 38 -13.81 12.80 2.96
N ILE A 39 -12.88 12.13 3.64
CA ILE A 39 -11.44 12.35 3.52
C ILE A 39 -10.83 11.26 2.63
N TYR A 40 -9.86 11.63 1.81
CA TYR A 40 -9.23 10.75 0.83
C TYR A 40 -7.73 10.72 1.06
N GLN A 41 -7.21 9.53 1.32
CA GLN A 41 -5.79 9.19 1.35
C GLN A 41 -5.60 7.92 0.52
N ALA A 42 -5.64 8.05 -0.81
CA ALA A 42 -5.82 6.96 -1.79
C ALA A 42 -7.25 6.39 -1.88
N VAL A 43 -7.92 6.15 -0.75
CA VAL A 43 -9.30 5.64 -0.67
C VAL A 43 -10.23 6.61 0.03
N GLU A 44 -11.51 6.57 -0.30
CA GLU A 44 -12.56 7.36 0.35
C GLU A 44 -12.86 6.85 1.76
N ILE A 45 -12.76 7.74 2.73
CA ILE A 45 -13.08 7.49 4.14
C ILE A 45 -14.19 8.46 4.56
N PRO A 46 -15.43 7.97 4.78
CA PRO A 46 -16.54 8.83 5.17
C PRO A 46 -16.32 9.52 6.52
N LEU A 47 -16.59 10.84 6.57
CA LEU A 47 -16.59 11.65 7.79
C LEU A 47 -18.00 12.07 8.21
N PHE A 48 -18.89 12.30 7.24
CA PHE A 48 -20.26 12.71 7.48
C PHE A 48 -21.15 12.17 6.38
N GLU A 49 -22.21 11.44 6.74
CA GLU A 49 -23.20 10.88 5.82
C GLU A 49 -24.54 10.75 6.56
N ALA A 50 -25.66 10.74 5.82
CA ALA A 50 -27.00 10.54 6.38
C ALA A 50 -27.33 11.47 7.58
N ASN A 51 -26.90 12.74 7.50
CA ASN A 51 -27.06 13.75 8.55
C ASN A 51 -26.37 13.43 9.90
N ALA A 52 -25.39 12.54 9.91
CA ALA A 52 -24.60 12.20 11.09
C ALA A 52 -23.11 12.10 10.77
N THR A 53 -22.26 12.40 11.75
CA THR A 53 -20.82 12.13 11.67
C THR A 53 -20.59 10.63 11.69
N VAL A 54 -19.69 10.13 10.83
CA VAL A 54 -19.39 8.70 10.74
C VAL A 54 -18.37 8.32 11.83
N PRO A 55 -18.75 7.47 12.80
CA PRO A 55 -17.84 7.04 13.84
C PRO A 55 -16.68 6.24 13.25
N THR A 56 -15.48 6.35 13.84
CA THR A 56 -14.27 5.66 13.38
C THR A 56 -14.46 4.15 13.24
N ALA A 57 -15.18 3.52 14.17
CA ALA A 57 -15.49 2.08 14.12
C ALA A 57 -16.32 1.65 12.90
N MET A 58 -16.98 2.58 12.22
CA MET A 58 -17.78 2.33 11.00
C MET A 58 -17.00 2.62 9.71
N ARG A 59 -15.78 3.16 9.81
CA ARG A 59 -14.92 3.46 8.65
C ARG A 59 -14.20 2.18 8.22
N LYS A 60 -14.18 1.91 6.92
CA LYS A 60 -13.53 0.71 6.34
C LYS A 60 -12.02 0.83 6.18
N ALA A 61 -11.51 2.07 6.17
CA ALA A 61 -10.10 2.40 6.07
C ALA A 61 -9.74 3.47 7.11
N PRO A 62 -8.53 3.43 7.67
CA PRO A 62 -8.08 4.41 8.65
C PRO A 62 -7.62 5.72 7.98
N VAL A 63 -7.74 6.83 8.71
CA VAL A 63 -6.99 8.04 8.39
C VAL A 63 -5.56 7.86 8.93
N VAL A 64 -4.55 8.17 8.13
CA VAL A 64 -3.13 8.03 8.45
C VAL A 64 -2.57 9.38 8.87
N GLN A 65 -1.91 9.42 10.03
CA GLN A 65 -1.19 10.59 10.53
C GLN A 65 -0.02 10.94 9.60
N GLY A 66 0.31 12.22 9.48
CA GLY A 66 1.46 12.67 8.69
C GLY A 66 1.35 12.39 7.18
N ARG A 67 0.14 12.16 6.67
CA ARG A 67 -0.13 11.91 5.24
C ARG A 67 -1.14 12.94 4.73
N ALA A 68 -0.79 13.67 3.68
CA ALA A 68 -1.68 14.66 3.09
C ALA A 68 -2.99 14.02 2.62
N ALA A 69 -4.09 14.79 2.63
CA ALA A 69 -5.38 14.30 2.22
C ALA A 69 -6.20 15.34 1.46
N LEU A 70 -7.17 14.84 0.71
CA LEU A 70 -8.24 15.64 0.13
C LEU A 70 -9.52 15.42 0.94
N VAL A 71 -10.14 16.48 1.45
CA VAL A 71 -11.49 16.42 2.03
C VAL A 71 -12.49 16.93 1.02
N ARG A 72 -13.44 16.06 0.65
CA ARG A 72 -14.53 16.38 -0.27
C ARG A 72 -15.81 16.63 0.49
N GLY A 73 -16.53 17.68 0.11
CA GLY A 73 -17.87 17.98 0.65
C GLY A 73 -18.92 18.06 -0.45
N PHE A 74 -20.10 17.55 -0.16
CA PHE A 74 -21.18 17.35 -1.10
C PHE A 74 -22.42 18.12 -0.65
N ILE A 75 -23.03 18.86 -1.57
CA ILE A 75 -24.27 19.58 -1.31
C ILE A 75 -25.45 18.97 -2.06
N GLU A 76 -26.62 19.10 -1.46
CA GLU A 76 -27.90 18.95 -2.12
C GLU A 76 -28.63 20.31 -2.11
N PRO A 77 -28.86 20.92 -3.29
CA PRO A 77 -29.70 22.11 -3.42
C PRO A 77 -31.14 21.87 -2.99
N LYS A 78 -31.77 22.89 -2.43
CA LYS A 78 -33.22 22.96 -2.16
C LYS A 78 -33.91 23.80 -3.23
N ALA A 79 -35.25 23.83 -3.17
CA ALA A 79 -36.06 24.67 -4.04
C ALA A 79 -35.60 26.14 -3.98
N GLY A 80 -35.37 26.74 -5.14
CA GLY A 80 -34.94 28.14 -5.27
C GLY A 80 -33.43 28.36 -5.25
N PHE A 81 -32.61 27.30 -5.11
CA PHE A 81 -31.16 27.42 -5.18
C PHE A 81 -30.70 28.07 -6.48
N GLN A 82 -29.81 29.06 -6.35
CA GLN A 82 -29.14 29.73 -7.46
C GLN A 82 -27.65 29.48 -7.38
N ALA A 83 -27.04 29.28 -8.56
CA ALA A 83 -25.61 29.06 -8.69
C ALA A 83 -24.83 30.25 -8.12
N ARG A 84 -23.91 29.97 -7.19
CA ARG A 84 -23.10 31.01 -6.52
C ARG A 84 -21.88 30.42 -5.83
N ASN A 85 -21.01 31.30 -5.37
CA ASN A 85 -19.88 30.91 -4.53
C ASN A 85 -20.37 30.51 -3.14
N LEU A 86 -20.01 29.31 -2.73
CA LEU A 86 -20.13 28.81 -1.37
C LEU A 86 -18.72 28.46 -0.87
N SER A 87 -18.55 28.37 0.45
CA SER A 87 -17.32 27.91 1.08
C SER A 87 -17.63 26.75 2.02
N LEU A 88 -16.85 25.68 1.92
CA LEU A 88 -16.79 24.66 2.96
C LEU A 88 -15.53 24.87 3.77
N ARG A 89 -15.68 25.02 5.08
CA ARG A 89 -14.57 25.09 6.03
C ARG A 89 -14.42 23.77 6.75
N LEU A 90 -13.18 23.32 6.87
CA LEU A 90 -12.74 22.25 7.74
C LEU A 90 -11.92 22.87 8.85
N ARG A 91 -12.40 22.75 10.08
CA ARG A 91 -11.61 23.09 11.27
C ARG A 91 -11.08 21.80 11.88
N LEU A 92 -9.78 21.74 12.11
CA LEU A 92 -9.11 20.71 12.89
C LEU A 92 -8.76 21.31 14.25
N GLU A 93 -9.26 20.70 15.32
CA GLU A 93 -9.10 21.14 16.72
C GLU A 93 -8.26 20.12 17.49
N GLY A 94 -7.35 20.61 18.33
CA GLY A 94 -6.37 19.77 19.02
C GLY A 94 -5.05 19.62 18.25
N GLY A 95 -4.21 18.65 18.64
CA GLY A 95 -2.83 18.58 18.17
C GLY A 95 -1.97 19.71 18.76
N ASN A 96 -1.02 20.22 17.98
CA ASN A 96 -0.16 21.34 18.36
C ASN A 96 -0.89 22.68 18.34
N GLU A 97 -1.79 22.89 17.36
CA GLU A 97 -2.58 24.10 17.20
C GLU A 97 -3.86 23.83 16.40
N ASP A 98 -4.90 24.62 16.66
CA ASP A 98 -6.12 24.59 15.87
C ASP A 98 -5.87 25.17 14.47
N ARG A 99 -6.33 24.47 13.43
CA ARG A 99 -6.17 24.89 12.02
C ARG A 99 -7.50 24.95 11.30
N VAL A 100 -7.61 25.86 10.33
CA VAL A 100 -8.79 25.99 9.47
C VAL A 100 -8.34 25.95 8.01
N PHE A 101 -8.94 25.05 7.25
CA PHE A 101 -8.80 24.92 5.81
C PHE A 101 -10.15 25.16 5.17
N PHE A 102 -10.19 25.62 3.91
CA PHE A 102 -11.44 25.82 3.21
C PHE A 102 -11.28 25.64 1.70
N ASP A 103 -12.40 25.39 1.03
CA ASP A 103 -12.53 25.47 -0.41
C ASP A 103 -13.73 26.37 -0.73
N LYS A 104 -13.46 27.42 -1.50
CA LYS A 104 -14.46 28.39 -1.95
C LYS A 104 -14.68 28.15 -3.43
N ARG A 105 -15.91 27.80 -3.82
CA ARG A 105 -16.19 27.49 -5.22
C ARG A 105 -17.59 27.83 -5.65
N MET A 106 -17.73 28.08 -6.94
CA MET A 106 -19.04 28.28 -7.56
C MET A 106 -19.72 26.93 -7.74
N LEU A 107 -20.84 26.71 -7.07
CA LEU A 107 -21.64 25.50 -7.19
C LEU A 107 -22.96 25.81 -7.89
N GLY A 108 -23.25 25.05 -8.95
CA GLY A 108 -24.43 25.23 -9.79
C GLY A 108 -25.58 24.27 -9.49
N GLY A 109 -25.37 23.23 -8.69
CA GLY A 109 -26.36 22.18 -8.46
C GLY A 109 -25.90 21.11 -7.48
N ALA A 110 -26.57 19.96 -7.52
CA ALA A 110 -26.26 18.81 -6.66
C ALA A 110 -24.87 18.25 -6.94
N SER A 111 -24.19 17.85 -5.87
CA SER A 111 -22.88 17.22 -5.94
C SER A 111 -22.98 15.76 -6.40
N ALA A 112 -22.04 15.31 -7.20
CA ALA A 112 -21.94 13.94 -7.69
C ALA A 112 -20.54 13.34 -7.37
N PRO A 113 -20.45 12.12 -6.82
CA PRO A 113 -19.18 11.46 -6.47
C PRO A 113 -18.15 11.45 -7.59
N GLN A 114 -18.59 11.18 -8.82
CA GLN A 114 -17.75 11.08 -10.02
C GLN A 114 -17.30 12.43 -10.61
N THR A 115 -17.83 13.56 -10.14
CA THR A 115 -17.60 14.89 -10.73
C THR A 115 -16.91 15.81 -9.74
N LEU A 116 -15.59 15.92 -9.80
CA LEU A 116 -14.79 16.75 -8.89
C LEU A 116 -15.29 18.20 -8.82
N ASP A 117 -15.67 18.79 -9.96
CA ASP A 117 -16.12 20.18 -10.02
C ASP A 117 -17.51 20.42 -9.40
N SER A 118 -18.23 19.36 -9.04
CA SER A 118 -19.51 19.46 -8.33
C SER A 118 -19.37 19.40 -6.81
N THR A 119 -18.17 19.15 -6.26
CA THR A 119 -17.92 18.98 -4.82
C THR A 119 -16.87 19.96 -4.32
N PHE A 120 -16.93 20.34 -3.04
CA PHE A 120 -15.80 21.01 -2.40
C PHE A 120 -14.56 20.10 -2.37
N GLN A 121 -13.37 20.71 -2.43
CA GLN A 121 -12.06 20.06 -2.54
C GLN A 121 -11.05 20.73 -1.60
N ILE A 122 -11.10 20.40 -0.31
CA ILE A 122 -10.19 20.98 0.68
C ILE A 122 -8.91 20.16 0.73
N GLN A 123 -7.80 20.74 0.30
CA GLN A 123 -6.48 20.13 0.45
C GLN A 123 -5.99 20.30 1.89
N VAL A 124 -5.65 19.21 2.55
CA VAL A 124 -5.15 19.20 3.93
C VAL A 124 -3.72 18.66 3.91
N PRO A 125 -2.73 19.45 4.31
CA PRO A 125 -1.33 19.06 4.22
C PRO A 125 -0.98 18.02 5.31
N ALA A 126 0.11 17.28 5.09
CA ALA A 126 0.51 16.15 5.92
C ALA A 126 0.70 16.54 7.39
N GLU A 127 1.32 17.69 7.64
CA GLU A 127 1.57 18.24 8.97
C GLU A 127 0.30 18.58 9.76
N ALA A 128 -0.86 18.66 9.12
CA ALA A 128 -2.14 18.88 9.79
C ALA A 128 -2.85 17.58 10.21
N MET A 129 -2.38 16.42 9.73
CA MET A 129 -2.88 15.11 10.14
C MET A 129 -2.15 14.62 11.38
N GLU A 130 -2.39 15.30 12.50
CA GLU A 130 -1.74 15.01 13.78
C GLU A 130 -2.55 13.99 14.61
N ALA A 131 -1.92 13.40 15.61
CA ALA A 131 -2.59 12.51 16.56
C ALA A 131 -3.63 13.29 17.40
N GLY A 132 -4.79 12.68 17.64
CA GLY A 132 -5.80 13.22 18.56
C GLY A 132 -6.57 14.45 18.04
N VAL A 133 -6.37 14.86 16.79
CA VAL A 133 -7.15 15.95 16.19
C VAL A 133 -8.62 15.55 16.02
N SER A 134 -9.49 16.51 16.28
CA SER A 134 -10.93 16.42 16.00
C SER A 134 -11.29 17.37 14.86
N TYR A 135 -12.35 17.07 14.12
CA TYR A 135 -12.80 17.90 13.01
C TYR A 135 -14.19 18.48 13.25
N SER A 136 -14.43 19.65 12.65
CA SER A 136 -15.77 20.14 12.36
C SER A 136 -15.82 20.76 10.96
N LEU A 137 -17.00 20.71 10.35
CA LEU A 137 -17.27 21.25 9.03
C LEU A 137 -18.29 22.38 9.12
N GLU A 138 -18.13 23.41 8.31
CA GLU A 138 -19.06 24.53 8.23
C GLU A 138 -19.31 24.94 6.77
N LEU A 139 -20.58 24.93 6.35
CA LEU A 139 -21.00 25.36 5.01
C LEU A 139 -21.49 26.82 5.05
N VAL A 140 -20.84 27.69 4.29
CA VAL A 140 -20.98 29.15 4.37
C VAL A 140 -21.28 29.75 3.00
N ASP A 141 -22.17 30.75 2.98
CA ASP A 141 -22.51 31.53 1.80
C ASP A 141 -21.51 32.69 1.61
N CYS A 142 -21.07 32.89 0.37
CA CYS A 142 -20.14 33.94 -0.02
C CYS A 142 -20.80 35.05 -0.86
N ALA A 143 -22.12 35.03 -1.03
CA ALA A 143 -22.84 36.06 -1.78
C ALA A 143 -22.78 37.43 -1.09
N ALA A 144 -22.69 38.50 -1.90
CA ALA A 144 -22.73 39.87 -1.41
C ALA A 144 -24.06 40.14 -0.68
N GLY A 145 -24.00 40.67 0.55
CA GLY A 145 -25.18 40.96 1.37
C GLY A 145 -25.69 39.79 2.20
N SER A 146 -24.97 38.66 2.24
CA SER A 146 -25.27 37.57 3.17
C SER A 146 -25.23 38.07 4.61
N ASN A 147 -26.28 37.79 5.39
CA ASN A 147 -26.38 38.25 6.78
C ASN A 147 -25.36 37.54 7.67
N PRO A 148 -24.34 38.23 8.23
CA PRO A 148 -23.34 37.59 9.08
C PRO A 148 -23.89 37.12 10.43
N MET A 149 -25.14 37.48 10.77
CA MET A 149 -25.81 37.01 11.99
C MET A 149 -26.59 35.71 11.80
N SER A 150 -26.72 35.16 10.59
CA SER A 150 -27.35 33.84 10.41
C SER A 150 -26.34 32.72 10.67
N THR A 151 -26.74 31.72 11.46
CA THR A 151 -25.86 30.60 11.83
C THR A 151 -25.69 29.65 10.64
N PRO A 152 -24.45 29.46 10.13
CA PRO A 152 -24.19 28.49 9.07
C PRO A 152 -24.47 27.06 9.50
N GLN A 153 -24.65 26.15 8.54
CA GLN A 153 -24.74 24.72 8.84
C GLN A 153 -23.37 24.25 9.35
N ARG A 154 -23.33 23.71 10.56
CA ARG A 154 -22.12 23.16 11.18
C ARG A 154 -22.29 21.69 11.55
N ILE A 155 -21.24 20.90 11.35
CA ILE A 155 -21.21 19.45 11.64
C ILE A 155 -19.95 19.12 12.48
N PRO A 156 -20.11 18.51 13.66
CA PRO A 156 -21.37 18.40 14.40
C PRO A 156 -21.94 19.79 14.74
N SER A 157 -23.22 19.86 15.11
CA SER A 157 -23.86 21.14 15.45
C SER A 157 -23.22 21.84 16.66
N THR A 158 -22.55 21.08 17.53
CA THR A 158 -21.73 21.56 18.66
C THR A 158 -20.48 20.71 18.80
N GLY A 159 -19.37 21.29 19.29
CA GLY A 159 -18.11 20.57 19.53
C GLY A 159 -17.42 20.08 18.26
N ALA A 160 -16.61 19.03 18.34
CA ALA A 160 -15.94 18.42 17.20
C ALA A 160 -15.98 16.89 17.32
N THR A 161 -15.73 16.20 16.21
CA THR A 161 -15.69 14.74 16.14
C THR A 161 -14.24 14.27 15.99
N PRO A 162 -13.80 13.23 16.72
CA PRO A 162 -12.45 12.70 16.53
C PRO A 162 -12.19 12.29 15.07
N LEU A 163 -11.08 12.76 14.51
CA LEU A 163 -10.60 12.27 13.22
C LEU A 163 -10.00 10.87 13.37
N ASP A 164 -9.46 10.54 14.55
CA ASP A 164 -8.80 9.27 14.88
C ASP A 164 -7.77 8.84 13.82
N ALA A 165 -6.93 9.80 13.41
CA ALA A 165 -5.79 9.49 12.57
C ALA A 165 -4.84 8.53 13.33
N ILE A 166 -4.40 7.46 12.68
CA ILE A 166 -3.49 6.47 13.25
C ILE A 166 -2.08 6.64 12.68
N GLU A 167 -1.07 6.38 13.52
CA GLU A 167 0.31 6.29 13.06
C GLU A 167 0.54 4.94 12.37
N THR A 168 0.93 4.94 11.09
CA THR A 168 1.41 3.74 10.39
C THR A 168 2.92 3.75 10.24
N GLY A 169 3.46 4.88 9.77
CA GLY A 169 4.88 5.13 9.58
C GLY A 169 5.35 4.91 8.14
N THR A 170 6.65 4.70 8.01
CA THR A 170 7.36 4.56 6.73
C THR A 170 7.38 3.12 6.26
N VAL A 171 7.59 2.90 4.97
CA VAL A 171 8.03 1.59 4.44
C VAL A 171 9.46 1.74 3.91
N LYS A 172 10.36 0.84 4.32
CA LYS A 172 11.78 0.89 3.95
C LYS A 172 12.12 -0.17 2.91
N VAL A 173 12.71 0.23 1.79
CA VAL A 173 13.04 -0.66 0.68
C VAL A 173 14.51 -0.56 0.28
N ALA A 174 15.18 -1.69 0.14
CA ALA A 174 16.47 -1.81 -0.52
C ALA A 174 16.23 -2.29 -1.96
N PHE A 175 16.39 -1.39 -2.93
CA PHE A 175 16.36 -1.75 -4.35
C PHE A 175 17.67 -2.45 -4.72
N LEU A 176 17.56 -3.65 -5.27
CA LEU A 176 18.67 -4.49 -5.68
C LEU A 176 18.68 -4.61 -7.21
N PRO A 177 19.58 -3.90 -7.93
CA PRO A 177 19.72 -4.09 -9.36
C PRO A 177 20.27 -5.48 -9.67
N ILE A 178 19.60 -6.22 -10.55
CA ILE A 178 19.98 -7.57 -10.96
C ILE A 178 20.55 -7.52 -12.38
N SER A 179 21.85 -7.80 -12.48
CA SER A 179 22.54 -7.94 -13.76
C SER A 179 22.11 -9.23 -14.46
N HIS A 180 21.54 -9.12 -15.65
CA HIS A 180 21.05 -10.26 -16.43
C HIS A 180 21.51 -10.15 -17.90
N ASP A 181 22.29 -11.13 -18.37
CA ASP A 181 23.01 -11.08 -19.67
C ASP A 181 23.70 -9.73 -19.93
N GLY A 182 24.47 -9.26 -18.94
CA GLY A 182 25.21 -7.99 -19.04
C GLY A 182 24.36 -6.72 -18.96
N ARG A 183 23.04 -6.83 -18.76
CA ARG A 183 22.14 -5.68 -18.60
C ARG A 183 21.86 -5.45 -17.13
N VAL A 184 22.04 -4.21 -16.68
CA VAL A 184 21.71 -3.76 -15.33
C VAL A 184 20.59 -2.72 -15.45
N PRO A 185 19.49 -2.84 -14.70
CA PRO A 185 18.44 -1.82 -14.70
C PRO A 185 18.93 -0.45 -14.25
N GLU A 186 18.28 0.59 -14.73
CA GLU A 186 18.49 1.96 -14.28
C GLU A 186 17.92 2.13 -12.87
N THR A 187 18.72 2.67 -11.96
CA THR A 187 18.34 2.92 -10.56
C THR A 187 18.75 4.31 -10.09
N ASP A 188 18.79 5.28 -11.02
CA ASP A 188 18.86 6.68 -10.66
C ASP A 188 17.52 7.17 -10.07
N GLU A 189 17.54 8.37 -9.50
CA GLU A 189 16.38 8.97 -8.84
C GLU A 189 15.17 9.06 -9.78
N ALA A 190 15.37 9.41 -11.06
CA ALA A 190 14.27 9.58 -12.01
C ALA A 190 13.61 8.23 -12.36
N ALA A 191 14.41 7.16 -12.48
CA ALA A 191 13.90 5.82 -12.70
C ALA A 191 13.14 5.29 -11.47
N LEU A 192 13.72 5.40 -10.28
CA LEU A 192 13.12 4.88 -9.04
C LEU A 192 11.91 5.68 -8.59
N LYS A 193 11.87 7.00 -8.84
CA LYS A 193 10.73 7.84 -8.47
C LYS A 193 9.40 7.31 -9.00
N LYS A 194 9.37 6.71 -10.19
CA LYS A 194 8.14 6.14 -10.78
C LYS A 194 7.59 4.95 -9.99
N PHE A 195 8.47 4.15 -9.39
CA PHE A 195 8.10 3.06 -8.48
C PHE A 195 7.66 3.60 -7.12
N VAL A 196 8.43 4.55 -6.58
CA VAL A 196 8.16 5.17 -5.26
C VAL A 196 6.83 5.90 -5.26
N ASP A 197 6.59 6.75 -6.26
CA ASP A 197 5.37 7.54 -6.42
C ASP A 197 4.11 6.66 -6.40
N LEU A 198 4.15 5.50 -7.07
CA LEU A 198 2.99 4.62 -7.17
C LEU A 198 2.68 3.90 -5.84
N VAL A 199 3.69 3.62 -5.03
CA VAL A 199 3.49 3.12 -3.67
C VAL A 199 2.95 4.25 -2.79
N GLU A 200 3.58 5.42 -2.81
CA GLU A 200 3.15 6.56 -1.99
C GLU A 200 1.74 7.04 -2.34
N SER A 201 1.28 6.89 -3.58
CA SER A 201 -0.08 7.27 -4.00
C SER A 201 -1.16 6.30 -3.53
N GLN A 202 -0.81 5.07 -3.12
CA GLN A 202 -1.77 4.00 -2.81
C GLN A 202 -1.65 3.44 -1.39
N TYR A 203 -0.43 3.30 -0.86
CA TYR A 203 -0.20 2.68 0.44
C TYR A 203 -0.58 3.61 1.60
N PRO A 204 -1.03 3.07 2.75
CA PRO A 204 -1.32 3.83 3.96
C PRO A 204 -0.03 4.21 4.72
N ILE A 205 0.90 4.91 4.07
CA ILE A 205 2.22 5.27 4.61
C ILE A 205 2.43 6.77 4.65
N THR A 206 3.34 7.23 5.50
CA THR A 206 3.83 8.61 5.47
C THR A 206 4.82 8.82 4.34
N GLN A 207 5.72 7.85 4.14
CA GLN A 207 6.79 7.92 3.15
C GLN A 207 7.32 6.52 2.82
N LEU A 208 7.81 6.34 1.59
CA LEU A 208 8.69 5.22 1.26
C LEU A 208 10.14 5.69 1.31
N GLU A 209 10.90 5.14 2.25
CA GLU A 209 12.35 5.33 2.34
C GLU A 209 13.06 4.25 1.53
N TYR A 210 14.07 4.61 0.73
CA TYR A 210 14.79 3.62 -0.03
C TYR A 210 16.30 3.82 -0.07
N THR A 211 16.99 2.70 -0.32
CA THR A 211 18.40 2.65 -0.66
C THR A 211 18.59 1.81 -1.93
N VAL A 212 19.71 1.99 -2.62
CA VAL A 212 20.12 1.11 -3.72
C VAL A 212 21.33 0.32 -3.24
N VAL A 213 21.20 -1.00 -3.17
CA VAL A 213 22.29 -1.90 -2.75
C VAL A 213 23.15 -2.30 -3.95
N PRO A 214 24.42 -2.73 -3.75
CA PRO A 214 25.28 -3.15 -4.86
C PRO A 214 24.64 -4.25 -5.72
N PRO A 215 24.79 -4.19 -7.05
CA PRO A 215 24.13 -5.12 -7.94
C PRO A 215 24.59 -6.56 -7.73
N MET A 216 23.72 -7.51 -8.08
CA MET A 216 24.06 -8.93 -8.12
C MET A 216 23.78 -9.52 -9.51
N ALA A 217 24.49 -10.57 -9.89
CA ALA A 217 24.15 -11.34 -11.09
C ALA A 217 22.85 -12.11 -10.88
N SER A 218 22.00 -12.26 -11.91
CA SER A 218 20.79 -13.09 -11.87
C SER A 218 21.10 -14.56 -11.57
N GLY A 219 22.23 -15.06 -12.09
CA GLY A 219 22.52 -16.51 -12.11
C GLY A 219 21.80 -17.27 -13.22
N ALA A 220 21.12 -16.55 -14.12
CA ALA A 220 20.36 -17.10 -15.23
C ALA A 220 20.62 -16.31 -16.53
N THR A 221 20.26 -16.91 -17.67
CA THR A 221 20.46 -16.34 -19.01
C THR A 221 19.20 -16.40 -19.87
N GLY A 222 19.03 -15.45 -20.79
CA GLY A 222 17.90 -15.43 -21.71
C GLY A 222 16.57 -15.07 -21.05
N THR A 223 15.50 -15.02 -21.83
CA THR A 223 14.19 -14.52 -21.36
C THR A 223 13.32 -15.56 -20.66
N ASN A 224 13.67 -16.85 -20.76
CA ASN A 224 12.92 -17.96 -20.17
C ASN A 224 13.71 -18.55 -18.98
N PHE A 225 13.73 -17.82 -17.88
CA PHE A 225 14.38 -18.21 -16.63
C PHE A 225 13.35 -18.29 -15.49
N SER A 226 13.68 -19.00 -14.41
CA SER A 226 12.82 -19.08 -13.24
C SER A 226 12.90 -17.79 -12.42
N PHE A 227 11.75 -17.13 -12.25
CA PHE A 227 11.62 -15.98 -11.34
C PHE A 227 11.76 -16.42 -9.88
N GLU A 228 11.30 -17.62 -9.54
CA GLU A 228 11.41 -18.25 -8.22
C GLU A 228 12.87 -18.41 -7.78
N GLU A 229 13.74 -18.89 -8.68
CA GLU A 229 15.18 -19.04 -8.40
C GLU A 229 15.85 -17.68 -8.17
N VAL A 230 15.52 -16.68 -8.99
CA VAL A 230 16.10 -15.32 -8.85
C VAL A 230 15.57 -14.64 -7.59
N LEU A 231 14.28 -14.77 -7.27
CA LEU A 231 13.69 -14.29 -6.02
C LEU A 231 14.38 -14.91 -4.81
N GLN A 232 14.63 -16.22 -4.83
CA GLN A 232 15.33 -16.88 -3.75
C GLN A 232 16.74 -16.31 -3.55
N ARG A 233 17.44 -15.93 -4.64
CA ARG A 233 18.74 -15.24 -4.57
C ARG A 233 18.61 -13.83 -3.99
N VAL A 234 17.52 -13.10 -4.27
CA VAL A 234 17.24 -11.78 -3.65
C VAL A 234 17.08 -11.93 -2.13
N VAL A 235 16.33 -12.93 -1.67
CA VAL A 235 16.13 -13.18 -0.24
C VAL A 235 17.39 -13.70 0.45
N THR A 236 18.16 -14.56 -0.21
CA THR A 236 19.49 -14.94 0.28
C THR A 236 20.39 -13.71 0.42
N ARG A 237 20.38 -12.80 -0.56
CA ARG A 237 21.15 -11.55 -0.46
C ARG A 237 20.70 -10.67 0.70
N ARG A 238 19.38 -10.52 0.90
CA ARG A 238 18.81 -9.82 2.06
C ARG A 238 19.33 -10.39 3.39
N TYR A 239 19.35 -11.72 3.51
CA TYR A 239 19.86 -12.42 4.69
C TYR A 239 21.36 -12.18 4.91
N GLU A 240 22.17 -12.30 3.86
CA GLU A 240 23.62 -12.08 3.90
C GLU A 240 24.00 -10.65 4.28
N ASP A 241 23.23 -9.66 3.80
CA ASP A 241 23.43 -8.25 4.15
C ASP A 241 23.04 -7.94 5.61
N GLY A 242 22.41 -8.89 6.33
CA GLY A 242 21.95 -8.68 7.70
C GLY A 242 20.86 -7.62 7.81
N ALA A 243 20.01 -7.50 6.78
CA ALA A 243 19.02 -6.44 6.68
C ALA A 243 18.07 -6.42 7.90
N PRO A 244 17.79 -5.23 8.48
CA PRO A 244 16.81 -5.09 9.55
C PRO A 244 15.45 -5.69 9.18
N ALA A 245 14.69 -6.14 10.17
CA ALA A 245 13.41 -6.81 9.94
C ALA A 245 12.43 -5.94 9.13
N ASP A 246 12.41 -4.64 9.37
CA ASP A 246 11.55 -3.63 8.72
C ASP A 246 12.03 -3.18 7.33
N VAL A 247 13.15 -3.72 6.82
CA VAL A 247 13.65 -3.43 5.47
C VAL A 247 13.25 -4.54 4.50
N TYR A 248 12.57 -4.15 3.43
CA TYR A 248 12.15 -5.02 2.33
C TYR A 248 13.20 -4.97 1.21
N TYR A 249 13.55 -6.12 0.62
CA TYR A 249 14.40 -6.15 -0.58
C TYR A 249 13.52 -6.22 -1.83
N TYR A 250 13.83 -5.43 -2.85
CA TYR A 250 13.14 -5.52 -4.14
C TYR A 250 14.16 -5.62 -5.27
N GLY A 251 14.23 -6.80 -5.88
CA GLY A 251 15.04 -7.08 -7.05
C GLY A 251 14.45 -6.40 -8.29
N LEU A 252 15.27 -5.63 -8.98
CA LEU A 252 14.95 -5.04 -10.28
C LEU A 252 15.69 -5.84 -11.35
N ILE A 253 14.99 -6.36 -12.36
CA ILE A 253 15.61 -7.12 -13.46
C ILE A 253 15.14 -6.64 -14.83
N LYS A 254 16.02 -6.65 -15.83
CA LYS A 254 15.69 -6.28 -17.22
C LYS A 254 16.01 -7.43 -18.19
N PRO A 255 15.09 -8.41 -18.38
CA PRO A 255 15.40 -9.65 -19.10
C PRO A 255 15.52 -9.54 -20.62
N ALA A 256 14.98 -8.48 -21.24
CA ALA A 256 15.10 -8.18 -22.68
C ALA A 256 15.61 -6.74 -22.90
N GLN A 257 15.83 -6.29 -24.15
CA GLN A 257 16.17 -4.88 -24.40
C GLN A 257 14.96 -3.96 -24.18
N SER A 258 13.75 -4.49 -24.42
CA SER A 258 12.49 -3.77 -24.24
C SER A 258 11.42 -4.69 -23.67
N PHE A 259 10.40 -4.09 -23.06
CA PHE A 259 9.26 -4.84 -22.52
C PHE A 259 8.59 -5.69 -23.60
N ARG A 260 8.39 -5.17 -24.81
CA ARG A 260 7.81 -5.91 -25.94
C ARG A 260 8.61 -7.15 -26.34
N GLN A 261 9.94 -7.11 -26.24
CA GLN A 261 10.77 -8.28 -26.55
C GLN A 261 10.68 -9.35 -25.47
N PHE A 262 10.55 -8.94 -24.21
CA PHE A 262 10.34 -9.86 -23.09
C PHE A 262 8.93 -10.45 -23.10
N CYS A 263 7.94 -9.57 -23.21
CA CYS A 263 6.52 -9.86 -23.09
C CYS A 263 5.86 -9.87 -24.49
N ASN A 264 6.01 -10.98 -25.20
CA ASN A 264 5.36 -11.20 -26.49
C ASN A 264 4.04 -11.98 -26.33
N GLY A 265 3.10 -11.41 -25.57
CA GLY A 265 1.78 -12.00 -25.30
C GLY A 265 1.54 -12.26 -23.82
N SER A 266 2.33 -13.15 -23.22
CA SER A 266 2.28 -13.45 -21.78
C SER A 266 3.71 -13.51 -21.21
N CYS A 267 3.88 -12.98 -20.00
CA CYS A 267 5.14 -13.00 -19.28
C CYS A 267 4.88 -12.83 -17.78
N THR A 268 5.78 -13.35 -16.94
CA THR A 268 5.83 -13.01 -15.51
C THR A 268 6.48 -11.63 -15.36
N THR A 269 5.81 -10.72 -14.68
CA THR A 269 6.34 -9.35 -14.46
C THR A 269 6.97 -9.22 -13.08
N GLY A 270 6.53 -10.00 -12.09
CA GLY A 270 7.11 -10.03 -10.76
C GLY A 270 6.75 -11.31 -10.01
N ILE A 271 7.39 -11.43 -8.85
CA ILE A 271 7.13 -12.47 -7.85
C ILE A 271 7.64 -12.01 -6.48
N ALA A 272 7.01 -12.45 -5.40
CA ALA A 272 7.47 -12.21 -4.03
C ALA A 272 7.17 -13.43 -3.14
N TYR A 273 7.66 -13.40 -1.90
CA TYR A 273 7.14 -14.31 -0.89
C TYR A 273 5.86 -13.77 -0.27
N LEU A 274 4.91 -14.65 0.02
CA LEU A 274 3.77 -14.34 0.88
C LEU A 274 4.22 -14.40 2.35
N VAL A 275 4.69 -13.26 2.87
CA VAL A 275 5.30 -13.20 4.21
C VAL A 275 4.25 -13.04 5.29
N ASP A 276 4.14 -14.03 6.17
CA ASP A 276 3.16 -14.05 7.24
C ASP A 276 3.54 -13.19 8.46
N ASP A 277 2.69 -13.23 9.50
CA ASP A 277 2.82 -12.35 10.65
C ASP A 277 3.90 -12.73 11.67
N ARG A 278 4.59 -13.85 11.48
CA ARG A 278 5.56 -14.32 12.44
C ARG A 278 6.88 -13.53 12.37
N PRO A 279 7.47 -13.15 13.52
CA PRO A 279 8.71 -12.36 13.53
C PRO A 279 9.87 -13.02 12.77
N GLN A 280 10.02 -14.34 12.84
CA GLN A 280 11.08 -15.06 12.11
C GLN A 280 10.94 -14.96 10.59
N SER A 281 9.71 -14.77 10.08
CA SER A 281 9.45 -14.67 8.64
C SER A 281 9.93 -13.35 8.04
N ALA A 282 10.37 -12.38 8.85
CA ALA A 282 10.93 -11.13 8.36
C ALA A 282 12.14 -11.33 7.43
N VAL A 283 12.89 -12.42 7.58
CA VAL A 283 14.00 -12.78 6.68
C VAL A 283 13.55 -12.93 5.22
N LEU A 284 12.28 -13.27 4.99
CA LEU A 284 11.70 -13.54 3.66
C LEU A 284 11.08 -12.31 2.99
N ARG A 285 11.21 -11.11 3.56
CA ARG A 285 10.66 -9.84 3.01
C ARG A 285 11.43 -9.40 1.75
N GLY A 286 11.20 -10.13 0.66
CA GLY A 286 11.80 -9.92 -0.63
C GLY A 286 10.78 -10.07 -1.76
N GLY A 287 10.93 -9.22 -2.78
CA GLY A 287 10.23 -9.32 -4.05
C GLY A 287 11.19 -9.15 -5.22
N LEU A 288 10.74 -9.48 -6.41
CA LEU A 288 11.43 -9.36 -7.67
C LEU A 288 10.45 -8.83 -8.71
N GLY A 289 10.88 -7.87 -9.53
CA GLY A 289 10.08 -7.43 -10.67
C GLY A 289 10.90 -6.90 -11.83
N ILE A 290 10.26 -6.88 -12.98
CA ILE A 290 10.85 -6.34 -14.20
C ILE A 290 10.96 -4.82 -14.12
N ALA A 291 12.05 -4.28 -14.65
CA ALA A 291 12.41 -2.86 -14.57
C ALA A 291 12.58 -2.24 -15.96
N PHE A 292 11.51 -2.31 -16.77
CA PHE A 292 11.38 -1.50 -17.98
C PHE A 292 10.75 -0.15 -17.63
N ASP A 293 10.98 0.87 -18.46
CA ASP A 293 10.33 2.18 -18.31
C ASP A 293 8.88 2.12 -18.83
N GLU A 294 8.03 1.34 -18.15
CA GLU A 294 6.65 1.03 -18.54
C GLU A 294 5.75 0.92 -17.31
N ASN A 295 4.48 1.31 -17.44
CA ASN A 295 3.52 1.29 -16.32
C ASN A 295 3.35 -0.10 -15.67
N VAL A 296 3.51 -1.18 -16.44
CA VAL A 296 3.47 -2.55 -15.93
C VAL A 296 4.60 -2.81 -14.92
N SER A 297 5.81 -2.31 -15.17
CA SER A 297 6.93 -2.43 -14.25
C SER A 297 6.65 -1.69 -12.95
N PHE A 298 6.18 -0.44 -13.05
CA PHE A 298 5.86 0.37 -11.86
C PHE A 298 4.73 -0.26 -11.05
N GLY A 299 3.67 -0.74 -11.72
CA GLY A 299 2.51 -1.39 -11.10
C GLY A 299 2.81 -2.75 -10.45
N THR A 300 3.84 -3.45 -10.91
CA THR A 300 4.28 -4.72 -10.31
C THR A 300 4.83 -4.49 -8.90
N PHE A 301 5.57 -3.41 -8.67
CA PHE A 301 6.19 -3.15 -7.38
C PHE A 301 5.24 -3.08 -6.18
N PRO A 302 4.16 -2.26 -6.17
CA PRO A 302 3.19 -2.28 -5.08
C PRO A 302 2.50 -3.64 -4.93
N HIS A 303 2.31 -4.42 -6.00
CA HIS A 303 1.75 -5.77 -5.92
C HIS A 303 2.66 -6.71 -5.12
N GLU A 304 3.94 -6.81 -5.52
CA GLU A 304 4.92 -7.67 -4.87
C GLU A 304 5.26 -7.23 -3.44
N LEU A 305 5.28 -5.91 -3.21
CA LEU A 305 5.42 -5.35 -1.88
C LEU A 305 4.20 -5.74 -1.01
N GLY A 306 3.01 -5.83 -1.60
CA GLY A 306 1.79 -6.31 -0.94
C GLY A 306 1.93 -7.74 -0.43
N HIS A 307 2.45 -8.65 -1.25
CA HIS A 307 2.77 -10.03 -0.84
C HIS A 307 3.81 -10.08 0.29
N SER A 308 4.83 -9.23 0.22
CA SER A 308 5.80 -9.10 1.32
C SER A 308 5.19 -8.53 2.62
N HIS A 309 4.05 -7.83 2.52
CA HIS A 309 3.20 -7.44 3.65
C HIS A 309 2.15 -8.53 4.00
N GLY A 310 2.27 -9.72 3.43
CA GLY A 310 1.39 -10.85 3.70
C GLY A 310 0.01 -10.71 3.09
N ARG A 311 -0.16 -9.92 2.03
CA ARG A 311 -1.43 -9.83 1.30
C ARG A 311 -1.50 -10.94 0.26
N ASP A 312 -2.55 -11.74 0.33
CA ASP A 312 -2.93 -12.64 -0.76
C ASP A 312 -3.53 -11.84 -1.92
N HIS A 313 -3.65 -12.49 -3.08
CA HIS A 313 -4.32 -11.89 -4.23
C HIS A 313 -5.77 -11.53 -3.93
N ALA A 314 -6.30 -10.48 -4.54
CA ALA A 314 -7.74 -10.23 -4.58
C ALA A 314 -8.41 -11.10 -5.67
N PRO A 315 -9.68 -11.52 -5.51
CA PRO A 315 -10.30 -12.59 -6.30
C PRO A 315 -10.77 -12.11 -7.69
N CYS A 316 -9.82 -11.75 -8.57
CA CYS A 316 -10.07 -11.48 -9.98
C CYS A 316 -8.89 -11.97 -10.82
N GLY A 317 -9.18 -12.86 -11.78
CA GLY A 317 -8.16 -13.63 -12.51
C GLY A 317 -7.51 -14.76 -11.70
N VAL A 318 -7.90 -14.92 -10.43
CA VAL A 318 -7.39 -15.92 -9.48
C VAL A 318 -8.42 -16.14 -8.36
N THR A 319 -8.38 -17.27 -7.65
CA THR A 319 -9.27 -17.54 -6.50
C THR A 319 -9.11 -16.50 -5.38
N GLY A 320 -7.88 -16.09 -5.10
CA GLY A 320 -7.56 -15.02 -4.16
C GLY A 320 -7.97 -15.26 -2.70
N ASP A 321 -7.86 -14.19 -1.91
CA ASP A 321 -8.26 -14.07 -0.52
C ASP A 321 -9.78 -14.23 -0.41
N ARG A 322 -10.20 -15.30 0.28
CA ARG A 322 -11.62 -15.59 0.53
C ARG A 322 -12.30 -14.58 1.45
N GLN A 323 -11.53 -13.77 2.18
CA GLN A 323 -12.03 -12.69 3.02
C GLN A 323 -12.21 -11.38 2.25
N PHE A 324 -11.73 -11.28 1.01
CA PHE A 324 -11.90 -10.08 0.19
C PHE A 324 -13.41 -9.86 -0.06
N PRO A 325 -13.97 -8.71 0.34
CA PRO A 325 -15.42 -8.57 0.48
C PRO A 325 -16.14 -8.18 -0.81
N TYR A 326 -15.42 -7.83 -1.86
CA TYR A 326 -16.01 -7.31 -3.09
C TYR A 326 -15.86 -8.30 -4.25
N GLU A 327 -16.98 -8.56 -4.92
CA GLU A 327 -17.01 -9.35 -6.14
C GLU A 327 -16.04 -8.79 -7.18
N ASP A 328 -15.39 -9.69 -7.92
CA ASP A 328 -14.50 -9.36 -9.02
C ASP A 328 -13.41 -8.38 -8.58
N ALA A 329 -12.90 -8.51 -7.35
CA ALA A 329 -11.86 -7.65 -6.77
C ALA A 329 -12.11 -6.13 -6.85
N ARG A 330 -13.37 -5.64 -6.87
CA ARG A 330 -13.65 -4.19 -6.91
C ARG A 330 -13.06 -3.44 -5.70
N ILE A 331 -12.73 -2.16 -5.87
CA ILE A 331 -12.03 -1.38 -4.81
C ILE A 331 -12.91 -0.94 -3.62
N GLY A 332 -14.24 -1.17 -3.69
CA GLY A 332 -15.17 -0.97 -2.57
C GLY A 332 -15.56 0.48 -2.25
N SER A 333 -14.66 1.43 -2.47
CA SER A 333 -14.85 2.86 -2.24
C SER A 333 -14.22 3.68 -3.38
N TRP A 334 -14.58 4.97 -3.49
CA TRP A 334 -13.91 5.83 -4.47
C TRP A 334 -12.42 5.97 -4.15
N GLY A 335 -11.57 5.78 -5.15
CA GLY A 335 -10.16 6.12 -5.03
C GLY A 335 -9.88 7.56 -5.42
N TYR A 336 -8.80 8.14 -4.90
CA TYR A 336 -8.25 9.41 -5.35
C TYR A 336 -6.74 9.32 -5.48
N ASP A 337 -6.26 9.55 -6.70
CA ASP A 337 -4.85 9.64 -7.01
C ASP A 337 -4.41 11.10 -6.98
N ALA A 338 -3.66 11.47 -5.94
CA ALA A 338 -3.18 12.83 -5.75
C ALA A 338 -2.14 13.26 -6.82
N LEU A 339 -1.41 12.30 -7.42
CA LEU A 339 -0.39 12.61 -8.43
C LEU A 339 -1.04 13.09 -9.73
N SER A 340 -2.09 12.39 -10.17
CA SER A 340 -2.84 12.75 -11.37
C SER A 340 -4.09 13.60 -11.10
N SER A 341 -4.39 13.89 -9.83
CA SER A 341 -5.62 14.56 -9.37
C SER A 341 -6.88 13.92 -9.93
N SER A 342 -6.94 12.58 -9.95
CA SER A 342 -8.02 11.81 -10.59
C SER A 342 -8.76 10.87 -9.65
N LEU A 343 -10.06 10.74 -9.86
CA LEU A 343 -10.91 9.79 -9.15
C LEU A 343 -10.84 8.39 -9.77
N LYS A 344 -10.88 7.36 -8.93
CA LYS A 344 -10.93 5.95 -9.35
C LYS A 344 -12.29 5.38 -8.99
N ASN A 345 -13.06 5.02 -10.01
CA ASN A 345 -14.44 4.56 -9.86
C ASN A 345 -14.47 3.13 -9.26
N PRO A 346 -15.16 2.90 -8.12
CA PRO A 346 -15.26 1.57 -7.51
C PRO A 346 -16.00 0.55 -8.38
N GLY A 347 -16.78 1.03 -9.34
CA GLY A 347 -17.44 0.22 -10.36
C GLY A 347 -16.52 -0.30 -11.47
N GLU A 348 -15.37 0.34 -11.67
CA GLU A 348 -14.49 0.10 -12.83
C GLU A 348 -13.11 -0.42 -12.41
N PHE A 349 -12.58 0.07 -11.30
CA PHE A 349 -11.25 -0.28 -10.82
C PHE A 349 -11.26 -1.56 -9.98
N ARG A 350 -10.15 -2.29 -10.05
CA ARG A 350 -9.87 -3.54 -9.35
C ARG A 350 -8.76 -3.34 -8.33
N ASP A 351 -8.76 -4.10 -7.25
CA ASP A 351 -7.68 -4.06 -6.27
C ASP A 351 -6.34 -4.39 -6.94
N PHE A 352 -5.28 -3.65 -6.60
CA PHE A 352 -3.97 -3.90 -7.20
C PHE A 352 -3.41 -5.28 -6.88
N MET A 353 -3.90 -5.97 -5.84
CA MET A 353 -3.55 -7.39 -5.57
C MET A 353 -4.29 -8.37 -6.49
N SER A 354 -5.09 -7.91 -7.45
CA SER A 354 -5.71 -8.79 -8.47
C SER A 354 -4.92 -8.78 -9.78
N TYR A 355 -5.23 -9.72 -10.67
CA TYR A 355 -4.70 -9.74 -12.04
C TYR A 355 -5.54 -8.93 -13.03
N CYS A 356 -6.52 -8.19 -12.54
CA CYS A 356 -7.45 -7.44 -13.37
C CYS A 356 -7.08 -5.97 -13.43
N SER A 357 -7.46 -5.32 -14.52
CA SER A 357 -7.18 -3.92 -14.80
C SER A 357 -8.43 -3.18 -15.28
N PRO A 358 -8.52 -1.84 -15.14
CA PRO A 358 -7.54 -0.98 -14.46
C PRO A 358 -7.52 -1.21 -12.95
N ASN A 359 -6.37 -1.02 -12.31
CA ASN A 359 -6.20 -1.30 -10.89
C ASN A 359 -5.93 -0.05 -10.04
N TRP A 360 -6.30 -0.16 -8.76
CA TRP A 360 -6.08 0.80 -7.69
C TRP A 360 -6.19 0.06 -6.35
N ILE A 361 -5.77 0.65 -5.23
CA ILE A 361 -5.96 0.01 -3.93
C ILE A 361 -7.45 0.01 -3.50
N SER A 362 -7.94 -1.11 -2.96
CA SER A 362 -9.25 -1.17 -2.28
C SER A 362 -9.19 -0.67 -0.84
N ASP A 363 -10.33 -0.26 -0.28
CA ASP A 363 -10.41 0.08 1.16
C ASP A 363 -10.02 -1.11 2.06
N TYR A 364 -10.31 -2.34 1.62
CA TYR A 364 -9.96 -3.59 2.30
C TYR A 364 -8.45 -3.79 2.36
N THR A 365 -7.77 -3.73 1.22
CA THR A 365 -6.31 -3.87 1.14
C THR A 365 -5.61 -2.71 1.86
N TYR A 366 -6.11 -1.48 1.72
CA TYR A 366 -5.58 -0.31 2.44
C TYR A 366 -5.61 -0.51 3.96
N ASN A 367 -6.74 -0.94 4.53
CA ASN A 367 -6.85 -1.18 5.97
C ASN A 367 -5.93 -2.31 6.47
N ARG A 368 -5.83 -3.40 5.71
CA ARG A 368 -4.95 -4.54 6.03
C ARG A 368 -3.47 -4.15 5.97
N LEU A 369 -3.07 -3.36 4.97
CA LEU A 369 -1.71 -2.83 4.87
C LEU A 369 -1.42 -1.89 6.03
N ALA A 370 -2.34 -1.01 6.42
CA ALA A 370 -2.14 -0.10 7.56
C ALA A 370 -1.83 -0.88 8.85
N THR A 371 -2.61 -1.93 9.10
CA THR A 371 -2.42 -2.84 10.24
C THR A 371 -1.05 -3.53 10.19
N ARG A 372 -0.67 -4.04 9.01
CA ARG A 372 0.61 -4.73 8.84
C ARG A 372 1.80 -3.79 9.01
N ILE A 373 1.75 -2.61 8.40
CA ILE A 373 2.83 -1.61 8.45
C ILE A 373 3.03 -1.15 9.90
N GLN A 374 1.96 -0.92 10.66
CA GLN A 374 2.06 -0.68 12.10
C GLN A 374 2.78 -1.82 12.84
N ALA A 375 2.44 -3.06 12.54
CA ALA A 375 3.09 -4.22 13.17
C ALA A 375 4.57 -4.33 12.82
N VAL A 376 4.95 -3.99 11.58
CA VAL A 376 6.32 -3.99 11.08
C VAL A 376 7.16 -2.88 11.71
N ASN A 377 6.59 -1.68 11.84
CA ASN A 377 7.28 -0.48 12.33
C ASN A 377 7.35 -0.39 13.86
N ARG A 378 6.57 -1.19 14.59
CA ARG A 378 6.69 -1.27 16.04
C ARG A 378 8.10 -1.75 16.40
N PRO A 379 8.74 -1.16 17.44
CA PRO A 379 10.00 -1.67 17.96
C PRO A 379 9.85 -3.16 18.22
N SER A 380 10.62 -3.97 17.50
CA SER A 380 10.52 -5.42 17.54
C SER A 380 10.55 -5.89 18.99
N ALA A 381 9.48 -6.56 19.44
CA ALA A 381 9.55 -7.42 20.62
C ALA A 381 10.80 -8.30 20.47
N PRO A 382 11.51 -8.60 21.57
CA PRO A 382 12.83 -9.20 21.50
C PRO A 382 12.81 -10.40 20.55
N LEU A 383 13.77 -10.34 19.63
CA LEU A 383 14.14 -11.35 18.64
C LEU A 383 13.71 -12.74 19.08
N VAL A 384 13.03 -13.45 18.18
CA VAL A 384 12.75 -14.89 18.27
C VAL A 384 13.79 -15.58 19.16
N HIS A 385 13.38 -15.92 20.38
CA HIS A 385 14.29 -16.47 21.38
C HIS A 385 14.62 -17.91 21.00
N GLY A 386 15.86 -18.15 20.58
CA GLY A 386 16.35 -19.48 20.21
C GLY A 386 17.85 -19.43 19.93
N LYS A 387 18.55 -20.52 20.24
CA LYS A 387 19.91 -20.70 19.74
C LYS A 387 19.79 -20.84 18.21
N PRO A 388 20.53 -20.07 17.40
CA PRO A 388 20.50 -20.25 15.95
C PRO A 388 20.84 -21.68 15.55
N GLU A 389 20.02 -22.25 14.68
CA GLU A 389 20.20 -23.56 14.06
C GLU A 389 20.28 -23.41 12.53
N THR A 390 20.98 -24.36 11.90
CA THR A 390 21.08 -24.40 10.44
C THR A 390 19.86 -25.07 9.86
N PHE A 391 19.11 -24.31 9.05
CA PHE A 391 18.03 -24.81 8.22
C PHE A 391 18.50 -24.95 6.79
N TRP A 392 18.21 -26.09 6.17
CA TRP A 392 18.36 -26.31 4.74
C TRP A 392 17.10 -25.82 4.03
N ILE A 393 17.27 -25.21 2.86
CA ILE A 393 16.17 -24.59 2.12
C ILE A 393 15.92 -25.36 0.85
N MET A 394 14.88 -26.18 0.85
CA MET A 394 14.37 -26.81 -0.36
C MET A 394 13.51 -25.78 -1.11
N LEU A 395 13.91 -25.46 -2.33
CA LEU A 395 13.16 -24.63 -3.26
C LEU A 395 12.35 -25.54 -4.19
N SER A 396 11.04 -25.32 -4.25
CA SER A 396 10.15 -25.92 -5.23
C SER A 396 9.72 -24.88 -6.24
N THR A 397 9.93 -25.18 -7.52
CA THR A 397 9.51 -24.35 -8.66
C THR A 397 8.59 -25.16 -9.57
N GLY A 398 8.01 -24.53 -10.59
CA GLY A 398 7.27 -25.25 -11.64
C GLY A 398 8.09 -26.31 -12.40
N THR A 399 9.42 -26.33 -12.26
CA THR A 399 10.32 -27.27 -12.94
C THR A 399 10.84 -28.41 -12.07
N GLY A 400 10.62 -28.33 -10.74
CA GLY A 400 11.07 -29.35 -9.79
C GLY A 400 11.55 -28.77 -8.47
N VAL A 401 12.19 -29.63 -7.67
CA VAL A 401 12.78 -29.27 -6.37
C VAL A 401 14.30 -29.28 -6.40
N SER A 402 14.91 -28.34 -5.69
CA SER A 402 16.37 -28.25 -5.52
C SER A 402 16.75 -27.67 -4.15
N TRP A 403 18.01 -27.85 -3.75
CA TRP A 403 18.55 -27.15 -2.58
C TRP A 403 19.00 -25.76 -2.98
N SER A 404 18.47 -24.74 -2.30
CA SER A 404 18.83 -23.33 -2.54
C SER A 404 19.85 -22.78 -1.55
N GLY A 405 20.37 -23.63 -0.66
CA GLY A 405 21.36 -23.28 0.36
C GLY A 405 20.86 -23.50 1.78
N THR A 406 21.50 -22.81 2.72
CA THR A 406 21.19 -22.90 4.15
C THR A 406 21.13 -21.54 4.80
N MET A 407 20.32 -21.38 5.84
CA MET A 407 20.34 -20.20 6.71
C MET A 407 20.49 -20.62 8.17
N ASN A 408 21.27 -19.85 8.92
CA ASN A 408 21.39 -19.99 10.37
C ASN A 408 20.41 -19.04 11.06
N LEU A 409 19.33 -19.58 11.61
CA LEU A 409 18.19 -18.81 12.14
C LEU A 409 17.77 -19.31 13.53
N PRO A 410 17.24 -18.43 14.41
CA PRO A 410 16.74 -18.85 15.71
C PRO A 410 15.44 -19.67 15.63
N ALA A 411 14.69 -19.56 14.52
CA ALA A 411 13.54 -20.42 14.19
C ALA A 411 13.31 -20.42 12.67
N ALA A 412 12.68 -21.48 12.17
CA ALA A 412 12.31 -21.60 10.76
C ALA A 412 11.15 -20.63 10.39
N PRO A 413 11.28 -19.84 9.31
CA PRO A 413 10.23 -18.97 8.81
C PRO A 413 9.21 -19.76 7.98
N GLY A 414 7.96 -19.27 7.88
CA GLY A 414 6.93 -19.96 7.09
C GLY A 414 6.19 -21.05 7.84
N THR A 415 4.97 -21.39 7.41
CA THR A 415 3.97 -22.14 8.19
C THR A 415 4.49 -23.53 8.57
N PRO A 416 4.46 -23.93 9.86
CA PRO A 416 4.94 -25.25 10.26
C PRO A 416 4.12 -26.35 9.58
N GLU A 417 4.81 -27.37 9.08
CA GLU A 417 4.22 -28.58 8.50
C GLU A 417 5.09 -29.80 8.77
N LEU A 418 4.55 -30.99 8.52
CA LEU A 418 5.30 -32.24 8.67
C LEU A 418 6.10 -32.56 7.40
N ALA A 419 7.35 -32.97 7.61
CA ALA A 419 8.19 -33.56 6.59
C ALA A 419 8.64 -34.97 6.99
N ILE A 420 8.74 -35.86 6.02
CA ILE A 420 9.20 -37.24 6.20
C ILE A 420 10.67 -37.30 5.83
N VAL A 421 11.47 -37.88 6.72
CA VAL A 421 12.87 -38.21 6.46
C VAL A 421 12.96 -39.65 5.97
N TYR A 422 13.79 -39.87 4.96
CA TYR A 422 14.03 -41.18 4.36
C TYR A 422 15.49 -41.61 4.57
N ASP A 423 15.71 -42.93 4.74
CA ASP A 423 17.04 -43.53 4.71
C ASP A 423 17.54 -43.75 3.27
N ALA A 424 18.75 -44.32 3.15
CA ALA A 424 19.40 -44.57 1.86
C ALA A 424 18.66 -45.56 0.96
N ASP A 425 17.79 -46.40 1.53
CA ASP A 425 16.95 -47.35 0.80
C ASP A 425 15.60 -46.73 0.40
N GLY A 426 15.36 -45.47 0.74
CA GLY A 426 14.12 -44.75 0.47
C GLY A 426 12.99 -45.11 1.43
N SER A 427 13.29 -45.74 2.57
CA SER A 427 12.29 -46.05 3.59
C SER A 427 12.07 -44.85 4.50
N PRO A 428 10.81 -44.49 4.84
CA PRO A 428 10.54 -43.42 5.79
C PRO A 428 11.00 -43.84 7.19
N ILE A 429 11.83 -43.02 7.83
CA ILE A 429 12.42 -43.34 9.15
C ILE A 429 11.87 -42.50 10.30
N LEU A 430 11.45 -41.26 10.06
CA LEU A 430 10.79 -40.40 11.06
C LEU A 430 10.10 -39.19 10.41
N GLU A 431 9.22 -38.55 11.16
CA GLU A 431 8.63 -37.26 10.83
C GLU A 431 9.34 -36.13 11.60
N VAL A 432 9.59 -35.02 10.93
CA VAL A 432 10.10 -33.78 11.52
C VAL A 432 9.19 -32.59 11.19
N GLU A 433 9.31 -31.54 11.99
CA GLU A 433 8.76 -30.24 11.63
C GLU A 433 9.63 -29.58 10.55
N ALA A 434 8.97 -29.10 9.51
CA ALA A 434 9.49 -28.20 8.50
C ALA A 434 8.63 -26.94 8.47
N SER A 435 9.04 -25.91 7.74
CA SER A 435 8.29 -24.66 7.65
C SER A 435 8.22 -24.16 6.21
N ARG A 436 6.99 -23.94 5.73
CA ARG A 436 6.70 -23.61 4.33
C ARG A 436 6.38 -22.14 4.14
N THR A 437 7.01 -21.51 3.15
CA THR A 437 6.56 -20.20 2.66
C THR A 437 6.25 -20.29 1.18
N ALA A 438 5.02 -19.92 0.81
CA ALA A 438 4.60 -19.83 -0.58
C ALA A 438 5.22 -18.60 -1.24
N MET A 439 5.54 -18.74 -2.52
CA MET A 439 5.80 -17.60 -3.39
C MET A 439 4.46 -17.15 -3.96
N SER A 440 4.26 -15.85 -4.08
CA SER A 440 3.14 -15.30 -4.83
C SER A 440 3.27 -15.67 -6.32
N ASP A 441 2.18 -15.56 -7.07
CA ASP A 441 2.19 -15.69 -8.54
C ASP A 441 2.67 -17.02 -9.14
N SER A 442 2.88 -18.04 -8.31
CA SER A 442 3.32 -19.38 -8.72
C SER A 442 2.82 -20.43 -7.73
N ASP A 443 2.89 -21.71 -8.12
CA ASP A 443 2.77 -22.83 -7.16
C ASP A 443 4.10 -23.11 -6.43
N GLY A 444 5.08 -22.21 -6.55
CA GLY A 444 6.40 -22.30 -5.95
C GLY A 444 6.38 -22.04 -4.46
N PHE A 445 7.36 -22.63 -3.76
CA PHE A 445 7.52 -22.45 -2.32
C PHE A 445 8.95 -22.75 -1.89
N VAL A 446 9.30 -22.27 -0.70
CA VAL A 446 10.45 -22.78 0.05
C VAL A 446 10.00 -23.58 1.25
N LEU A 447 10.72 -24.66 1.52
CA LEU A 447 10.59 -25.46 2.73
C LEU A 447 11.89 -25.39 3.51
N PHE A 448 11.82 -24.81 4.70
CA PHE A 448 12.90 -24.81 5.68
C PHE A 448 12.84 -26.12 6.45
N VAL A 449 13.89 -26.92 6.33
CA VAL A 449 14.01 -28.22 7.01
C VAL A 449 15.25 -28.25 7.91
N PRO A 450 15.26 -29.09 8.96
CA PRO A 450 16.45 -29.27 9.79
C PRO A 450 17.64 -29.78 9.00
N ALA A 451 18.87 -29.43 9.43
CA ALA A 451 20.08 -30.03 8.87
C ALA A 451 20.09 -31.56 9.00
N PRO A 452 20.65 -32.29 8.01
CA PRO A 452 20.66 -33.75 8.01
C PRO A 452 21.44 -34.31 9.19
N LYS A 453 20.91 -35.41 9.76
CA LYS A 453 21.56 -36.20 10.82
C LYS A 453 22.07 -37.53 10.26
N PRO A 454 22.98 -38.24 10.97
CA PRO A 454 23.40 -39.57 10.53
C PRO A 454 22.22 -40.49 10.26
N GLY A 455 22.23 -41.13 9.09
CA GLY A 455 21.15 -42.00 8.62
C GLY A 455 20.08 -41.30 7.77
N TRP A 456 20.10 -39.98 7.66
CA TRP A 456 19.18 -39.23 6.79
C TRP A 456 19.75 -39.16 5.37
N ALA A 457 19.00 -39.63 4.38
CA ALA A 457 19.39 -39.61 2.98
C ALA A 457 18.53 -38.66 2.13
N ALA A 458 17.25 -38.50 2.46
CA ALA A 458 16.36 -37.57 1.79
C ALA A 458 15.27 -37.04 2.73
N ILE A 459 14.60 -35.96 2.31
CA ILE A 459 13.48 -35.35 3.05
C ILE A 459 12.47 -34.74 2.08
N GLY A 460 11.19 -34.73 2.46
CA GLY A 460 10.14 -34.04 1.71
C GLY A 460 8.90 -33.82 2.57
N PRO A 461 8.04 -32.84 2.24
CA PRO A 461 6.77 -32.65 2.92
C PRO A 461 5.85 -33.85 2.69
N VAL A 462 4.95 -34.13 3.63
CA VAL A 462 4.01 -35.26 3.53
C VAL A 462 3.18 -35.15 2.23
N GLY A 463 3.27 -36.17 1.37
CA GLY A 463 2.55 -36.21 0.10
C GLY A 463 3.11 -35.29 -1.00
N GLY A 464 4.26 -34.66 -0.77
CA GLY A 464 4.93 -33.78 -1.73
C GLY A 464 6.27 -34.31 -2.23
N PRO A 465 7.06 -33.45 -2.90
CA PRO A 465 8.32 -33.84 -3.52
C PRO A 465 9.41 -34.17 -2.49
N VAL A 466 10.19 -35.22 -2.73
CA VAL A 466 11.30 -35.66 -1.87
C VAL A 466 12.63 -35.28 -2.53
N LEU A 467 13.55 -34.71 -1.75
CA LEU A 467 14.87 -34.31 -2.21
C LEU A 467 15.97 -34.97 -1.35
N ALA A 468 16.97 -35.56 -2.01
CA ALA A 468 18.14 -36.15 -1.36
C ALA A 468 19.09 -35.07 -0.83
N TYR A 469 19.70 -35.31 0.34
CA TYR A 469 20.66 -34.39 0.97
C TYR A 469 22.00 -34.28 0.22
#